data_AF-F7RVE4-F1
#
_entry.id   AF-F7RVE4-F1
#
_cell.length_a   1.000
_cell.length_b   1.000
_cell.length_c   1.000
_cell.angle_alpha   90.00
_cell.angle_beta   90.00
_cell.angle_gamma   90.00
#
_symmetry.space_group_name_H-M   'P 1'
#
loop_
_entity.id
_entity.type
_entity.pdbx_description
1 polymer ?
#
loop_
_entity_poly.entity_id
_entity_poly.type
_entity_poly.pdbx_seq_one_letter_code
_entity_poly.pdbx_strand_id
1 'polypeptide(L)'
;MPKEIEQAIFAIWICLGFYVVSALIGIWTGEISSGEFVFSVFIYALYCIFPYKLSKGSNPARWVFTIIFAMGIVLMIGGIGSEMPKADWVTSFITIPISIFAIFRLFQPESNEWFRWD
;
A
#
# COMPACT_ATOMS: atom_id res chain seq x y z
N MET A 1 -10.53 14.65 11.83
CA MET A 1 -10.41 13.67 10.73
C MET A 1 -11.48 12.60 10.95
N PRO A 2 -12.28 12.24 9.94
CA PRO A 2 -13.26 11.16 10.01
C PRO A 2 -12.63 9.82 10.39
N LYS A 3 -13.40 8.97 11.07
CA LYS A 3 -12.97 7.63 11.52
C LYS A 3 -12.60 6.73 10.34
N GLU A 4 -13.27 6.94 9.21
CA GLU A 4 -13.06 6.28 7.92
C GLU A 4 -11.63 6.47 7.43
N ILE A 5 -11.15 7.71 7.50
CA ILE A 5 -9.80 8.07 7.04
C ILE A 5 -8.77 7.56 8.04
N GLU A 6 -9.05 7.63 9.34
CA GLU A 6 -8.18 7.05 10.38
C GLU A 6 -7.96 5.55 10.17
N GLN A 7 -9.04 4.82 9.93
CA GLN A 7 -8.98 3.39 9.67
C GLN A 7 -8.26 3.06 8.36
N ALA A 8 -8.46 3.86 7.31
CA ALA A 8 -7.72 3.70 6.06
C ALA A 8 -6.22 3.94 6.25
N ILE A 9 -5.84 4.99 6.99
CA ILE A 9 -4.43 5.29 7.31
C ILE A 9 -3.81 4.15 8.12
N PHE A 10 -4.52 3.66 9.13
CA PHE A 10 -4.06 2.53 9.93
C PHE A 10 -3.87 1.25 9.09
N ALA A 11 -4.82 0.96 8.20
CA ALA A 11 -4.72 -0.14 7.26
C ALA A 11 -3.50 0.00 6.32
N ILE A 12 -3.22 1.20 5.81
CA ILE A 12 -2.04 1.47 4.99
C ILE A 12 -0.74 1.20 5.77
N TRP A 13 -0.68 1.62 7.04
CA TRP A 13 0.47 1.33 7.91
C TRP A 13 0.67 -0.17 8.16
N ILE A 14 -0.42 -0.92 8.36
CA ILE A 14 -0.35 -2.38 8.47
C ILE A 14 0.23 -2.99 7.19
N CYS A 15 -0.25 -2.58 6.02
CA CYS A 15 0.29 -3.05 4.74
C CYS A 15 1.79 -2.76 4.62
N LEU A 16 2.22 -1.54 4.97
CA LEU A 16 3.64 -1.17 4.97
C LEU A 16 4.47 -2.06 5.90
N GLY A 17 3.95 -2.37 7.09
CA GLY A 17 4.59 -3.30 8.01
C GLY A 17 4.80 -4.68 7.39
N PHE A 18 3.78 -5.23 6.72
CA PHE A 18 3.89 -6.51 6.01
C PHE A 18 4.90 -6.45 4.86
N TYR A 19 4.92 -5.37 4.07
CA TYR A 19 5.90 -5.21 2.98
C TYR A 19 7.34 -5.17 3.50
N VAL A 20 7.59 -4.43 4.58
CA VAL A 20 8.92 -4.39 5.23
C VAL A 20 9.32 -5.78 5.72
N VAL A 21 8.42 -6.50 6.40
CA VAL A 21 8.70 -7.87 6.86
C VAL A 21 8.99 -8.80 5.68
N SER A 22 8.23 -8.71 4.59
CA SER A 22 8.45 -9.52 3.39
C SER A 22 9.83 -9.26 2.78
N ALA A 23 10.22 -8.00 2.61
CA ALA A 23 11.53 -7.63 2.09
C ALA A 23 12.68 -8.08 3.00
N LEU A 24 12.50 -8.00 4.32
CA LEU A 24 13.46 -8.51 5.29
C LEU A 24 13.62 -10.03 5.22
N ILE A 25 12.52 -10.75 5.04
CA ILE A 25 12.55 -12.20 4.82
C ILE A 25 13.28 -12.50 3.51
N GLY A 26 12.95 -11.80 2.42
CA GLY A 26 13.56 -12.02 1.11
C GLY A 26 15.08 -11.84 1.12
N ILE A 27 15.59 -10.78 1.75
CA ILE A 27 17.05 -10.56 1.83
C ILE A 27 17.72 -11.58 2.77
N TRP A 28 17.03 -12.03 3.81
CA TRP A 28 17.53 -13.03 4.75
C TRP A 28 17.59 -14.44 4.14
N THR A 29 16.62 -14.80 3.31
CA THR A 29 16.58 -16.08 2.59
C THR A 29 17.42 -16.09 1.30
N GLY A 30 17.89 -14.91 0.86
CA GLY A 30 18.62 -14.75 -0.39
C GLY A 30 17.72 -14.82 -1.63
N GLU A 31 16.40 -14.67 -1.45
CA GLU A 31 15.42 -14.63 -2.56
C GLU A 31 15.46 -13.31 -3.32
N ILE A 32 15.93 -12.23 -2.69
CA ILE A 32 16.15 -10.92 -3.35
C ILE A 32 17.59 -10.44 -3.15
N SER A 33 18.10 -9.71 -4.12
CA SER A 33 19.41 -9.07 -4.07
C SER A 33 19.45 -7.83 -3.17
N SER A 34 20.64 -7.41 -2.74
CA SER A 34 20.79 -6.16 -1.96
C SER A 34 20.30 -4.92 -2.73
N GLY A 35 20.42 -4.92 -4.05
CA GLY A 35 19.91 -3.83 -4.90
C GLY A 35 18.39 -3.75 -4.88
N GLU A 36 17.71 -4.88 -5.05
CA GLU A 36 16.25 -4.98 -4.96
C GLU A 36 15.73 -4.63 -3.58
N PHE A 37 16.44 -5.02 -2.52
CA PHE A 37 16.11 -4.66 -1.14
C PHE A 37 16.17 -3.14 -0.93
N VAL A 38 17.26 -2.49 -1.34
CA VAL A 38 17.41 -1.02 -1.21
C VAL A 38 16.33 -0.30 -2.03
N PHE A 39 16.05 -0.77 -3.24
CA PHE A 39 14.99 -0.22 -4.07
C PHE A 39 13.61 -0.37 -3.40
N SER A 40 13.33 -1.54 -2.81
CA SER A 40 12.08 -1.80 -2.07
C SER A 40 11.92 -0.85 -0.89
N VAL A 41 12.98 -0.66 -0.09
CA VAL A 41 12.97 0.30 1.03
C VAL A 41 12.69 1.72 0.55
N PHE A 42 13.31 2.13 -0.56
CA PHE A 42 13.05 3.44 -1.17
C PHE A 42 11.58 3.60 -1.58
N ILE A 43 11.00 2.60 -2.24
CA ILE A 43 9.58 2.60 -2.62
C ILE A 43 8.69 2.66 -1.37
N TYR A 44 8.96 1.88 -0.34
CA TYR A 44 8.18 1.90 0.91
C TYR A 44 8.25 3.27 1.59
N ALA A 45 9.41 3.92 1.58
CA ALA A 45 9.56 5.28 2.10
C ALA A 45 8.70 6.30 1.34
N LEU A 46 8.58 6.17 0.01
CA LEU A 46 7.67 7.00 -0.78
C LEU A 46 6.20 6.73 -0.41
N TYR A 47 5.82 5.48 -0.16
CA TYR A 47 4.46 5.14 0.26
C TYR A 47 4.08 5.72 1.63
N CYS A 48 5.04 5.98 2.52
CA CYS A 48 4.79 6.67 3.79
C CYS A 48 4.22 8.09 3.63
N ILE A 49 4.31 8.68 2.43
CA ILE A 49 3.71 10.00 2.13
C ILE A 49 2.17 9.91 2.14
N PHE A 50 1.58 8.77 1.75
CA PHE A 50 0.11 8.64 1.66
C PHE A 50 -0.58 8.83 3.02
N PRO A 51 -0.20 8.14 4.11
CA PRO A 51 -0.75 8.41 5.44
C PRO A 51 -0.77 9.90 5.80
N TYR A 52 0.35 10.59 5.58
CA TYR A 52 0.48 12.01 5.88
C TYR A 52 -0.47 12.85 5.01
N LYS A 53 -0.45 12.68 3.68
CA LYS A 53 -1.28 13.47 2.77
C LYS A 53 -2.77 13.22 2.95
N LEU A 54 -3.17 11.97 3.21
CA LEU A 54 -4.56 11.62 3.52
C LEU A 54 -5.03 12.26 4.82
N SER A 55 -4.16 12.31 5.85
CA SER A 55 -4.48 12.99 7.13
C SER A 55 -4.71 14.50 6.98
N LYS A 56 -4.17 15.09 5.91
CA LYS A 56 -4.31 16.51 5.59
C LYS A 56 -5.49 16.82 4.66
N GLY A 57 -6.24 15.81 4.20
CA GLY A 57 -7.38 16.04 3.31
C GLY A 57 -7.04 16.04 1.82
N SER A 58 -5.84 15.59 1.45
CA SER A 58 -5.40 15.65 0.04
C SER A 58 -6.18 14.67 -0.85
N ASN A 59 -7.14 15.20 -1.60
CA ASN A 59 -7.90 14.43 -2.58
C ASN A 59 -7.03 13.79 -3.69
N PRO A 60 -5.98 14.46 -4.22
CA PRO A 60 -5.06 13.82 -5.16
C PRO A 60 -4.37 12.59 -4.56
N ALA A 61 -3.95 12.62 -3.29
CA ALA A 61 -3.28 11.48 -2.65
C ALA A 61 -4.19 10.25 -2.58
N ARG A 62 -5.48 10.43 -2.33
CA ARG A 62 -6.49 9.36 -2.36
C ARG A 62 -6.56 8.68 -3.73
N TRP A 63 -6.63 9.45 -4.80
CA TRP A 63 -6.70 8.92 -6.16
C TRP A 63 -5.39 8.26 -6.59
N VAL A 64 -4.25 8.90 -6.33
CA VAL A 64 -2.94 8.34 -6.66
C VAL A 64 -2.72 7.02 -5.93
N PHE A 65 -3.03 6.93 -4.64
CA PHE A 65 -2.95 5.67 -3.89
C PHE A 65 -3.80 4.56 -4.53
N THR A 66 -5.04 4.89 -4.91
CA THR A 66 -5.99 3.95 -5.52
C THR A 66 -5.51 3.47 -6.89
N ILE A 67 -4.99 4.38 -7.72
CA ILE A 67 -4.47 4.06 -9.06
C ILE A 67 -3.23 3.18 -8.94
N ILE A 68 -2.30 3.52 -8.06
CA ILE A 68 -1.09 2.71 -7.86
C ILE A 68 -1.45 1.30 -7.37
N PHE A 69 -2.40 1.18 -6.44
CA PHE A 69 -2.90 -0.13 -6.01
C PHE A 69 -3.50 -0.92 -7.17
N ALA A 70 -4.40 -0.30 -7.94
CA ALA A 70 -5.02 -0.95 -9.10
C ALA A 70 -4.00 -1.39 -10.15
N MET A 71 -3.00 -0.53 -10.43
CA MET A 71 -1.86 -0.89 -11.29
C MET A 71 -1.09 -2.08 -10.75
N GLY A 72 -0.80 -2.10 -9.44
CA GLY A 72 -0.12 -3.24 -8.80
C GLY A 72 -0.86 -4.56 -9.02
N ILE A 73 -2.18 -4.57 -8.86
CA ILE A 73 -3.02 -5.76 -9.13
C ILE A 73 -2.95 -6.18 -10.59
N VAL A 74 -3.05 -5.23 -11.53
CA VAL A 74 -2.97 -5.52 -12.98
C VAL A 74 -1.61 -6.13 -13.34
N LEU A 75 -0.51 -5.58 -12.81
CA LEU A 75 0.83 -6.10 -13.06
C LEU A 75 1.02 -7.50 -12.46
N MET A 76 0.49 -7.75 -11.26
CA MET A 76 0.53 -9.06 -10.61
C MET A 76 -0.23 -10.12 -11.43
N ILE A 77 -1.45 -9.82 -11.89
CA ILE A 77 -2.26 -10.73 -12.72
C ILE A 77 -1.67 -10.90 -14.12
N GLY A 78 -1.03 -9.86 -14.66
CA GLY A 78 -0.40 -9.84 -15.98
C GLY A 78 0.85 -10.71 -16.13
N GLY A 79 1.20 -11.51 -15.12
CA GLY A 79 2.29 -12.50 -15.20
C GLY A 79 3.66 -11.97 -14.82
N ILE A 80 3.79 -10.70 -14.41
CA ILE A 80 5.05 -10.18 -13.85
C ILE A 80 5.39 -10.88 -12.52
N GLY A 81 4.44 -11.57 -11.90
CA GLY A 81 4.61 -12.35 -10.66
C GLY A 81 5.01 -13.82 -10.84
N SER A 82 5.37 -14.31 -12.03
CA SER A 82 5.72 -15.73 -12.22
C SER A 82 6.96 -16.18 -11.45
N GLU A 83 7.83 -15.23 -11.08
CA GLU A 83 9.03 -15.47 -10.26
C GLU A 83 8.94 -14.84 -8.86
N MET A 84 7.72 -14.50 -8.40
CA MET A 84 7.56 -13.79 -7.13
C MET A 84 7.95 -14.70 -5.94
N PRO A 85 8.76 -14.20 -4.99
CA PRO A 85 9.10 -14.92 -3.76
C PRO A 85 7.86 -15.41 -3.00
N LYS A 86 7.98 -16.55 -2.31
CA LYS A 86 6.85 -17.14 -1.56
C LYS A 86 6.36 -16.21 -0.46
N ALA A 87 7.27 -15.50 0.21
CA ALA A 87 6.93 -14.52 1.23
C ALA A 87 6.04 -13.41 0.64
N ASP A 88 6.35 -12.93 -0.56
CA ASP A 88 5.59 -11.87 -1.22
C ASP A 88 4.19 -12.33 -1.64
N TRP A 89 4.02 -13.60 -2.01
CA TRP A 89 2.70 -14.19 -2.27
C TRP A 89 1.80 -14.18 -1.03
N VAL A 90 2.35 -14.62 0.12
CA VAL A 90 1.62 -14.62 1.40
C VAL A 90 1.28 -13.19 1.81
N THR A 91 2.26 -12.28 1.71
CA THR A 91 2.06 -10.87 1.98
C THR A 91 0.94 -10.29 1.11
N SER A 92 0.95 -10.56 -0.19
CA SER A 92 -0.07 -10.06 -1.12
C SER A 92 -1.47 -10.57 -0.77
N PHE A 93 -1.61 -11.83 -0.38
CA PHE A 93 -2.90 -12.40 0.02
C PHE A 93 -3.51 -11.68 1.24
N ILE A 94 -2.67 -11.13 2.11
CA ILE A 94 -3.09 -10.38 3.31
C ILE A 94 -3.30 -8.91 2.98
N THR A 95 -2.35 -8.27 2.29
CA THR A 95 -2.36 -6.82 2.07
C THR A 95 -3.35 -6.37 1.01
N ILE A 96 -3.72 -7.22 0.05
CA ILE A 96 -4.72 -6.90 -0.97
C ILE A 96 -6.09 -6.64 -0.32
N PRO A 97 -6.68 -7.56 0.48
CA PRO A 97 -7.92 -7.30 1.21
C PRO A 97 -7.87 -6.04 2.10
N ILE A 98 -6.75 -5.83 2.80
CA ILE A 98 -6.57 -4.66 3.68
C ILE A 98 -6.54 -3.36 2.86
N SER A 99 -5.87 -3.38 1.70
CA SER A 99 -5.80 -2.22 0.80
C SER A 99 -7.16 -1.93 0.16
N ILE A 100 -7.92 -2.96 -0.23
CA ILE A 100 -9.31 -2.80 -0.69
C ILE A 100 -10.17 -2.17 0.40
N PHE A 101 -10.06 -2.65 1.64
CA PHE A 101 -10.74 -2.06 2.79
C PHE A 101 -10.36 -0.58 2.98
N ALA A 102 -9.06 -0.25 2.92
CA ALA A 102 -8.59 1.12 3.04
C ALA A 102 -9.20 2.02 1.95
N ILE A 103 -9.15 1.58 0.68
CA ILE A 103 -9.75 2.29 -0.46
C ILE A 103 -11.25 2.48 -0.24
N PHE A 104 -11.97 1.41 0.11
CA PHE A 104 -13.40 1.50 0.38
C PHE A 104 -13.73 2.57 1.40
N ARG A 105 -12.98 2.64 2.52
CA ARG A 105 -13.17 3.67 3.56
C ARG A 105 -12.82 5.08 3.06
N LEU A 106 -11.81 5.24 2.19
CA LEU A 106 -11.44 6.54 1.61
C LEU A 106 -12.51 7.14 0.66
N PHE A 107 -13.43 6.32 0.16
CA PHE A 107 -14.50 6.76 -0.75
C PHE A 107 -15.89 6.80 -0.13
N GLN A 108 -16.01 6.57 1.18
CA GLN A 108 -17.28 6.72 1.89
C GLN A 108 -17.75 8.19 1.94
N PRO A 109 -19.06 8.43 2.10
CA PRO A 109 -19.63 9.79 2.13
C PRO A 109 -18.89 10.73 3.08
N GLU A 110 -18.60 10.29 4.30
CA GLU A 110 -17.91 11.05 5.35
C GLU A 110 -16.47 11.41 4.93
N SER A 111 -15.77 10.47 4.29
CA SER A 111 -14.46 10.71 3.70
C SER A 111 -14.54 11.69 2.54
N ASN A 112 -15.54 11.55 1.66
CA ASN A 112 -15.73 12.44 0.51
C ASN A 112 -15.93 13.88 0.93
N GLU A 113 -16.67 14.12 2.01
CA GLU A 113 -16.82 15.46 2.58
C GLU A 113 -15.48 15.99 3.07
N TRP A 114 -14.69 15.20 3.79
CA TRP A 114 -13.36 15.60 4.24
C TRP A 114 -12.42 16.02 3.11
N PHE A 115 -12.42 15.27 2.00
CA PHE A 115 -11.59 15.56 0.82
C PHE A 115 -12.10 16.72 -0.06
N ARG A 116 -13.25 17.33 0.25
CA ARG A 116 -13.77 18.51 -0.49
C ARG A 116 -13.25 19.84 0.05
N TRP A 117 -12.59 19.84 1.20
CA TRP A 117 -12.08 21.05 1.86
C TRP A 117 -10.63 21.40 1.48
N ASP A 118 -10.07 20.67 0.51
CA ASP A 118 -8.76 20.85 -0.16
C ASP A 118 -8.97 21.00 -1.68
#